data_AF-A0A2N9N3N1-F1
#
_entry.id   AF-A0A2N9N3N1-F1
#
_cell.length_a   1.000
_cell.length_b   1.000
_cell.length_c   1.000
_cell.angle_alpha   90.00
_cell.angle_beta   90.00
_cell.angle_gamma   90.00
#
_symmetry.space_group_name_H-M   'P 1'
#
loop_
_entity.id
_entity.type
_entity.pdbx_description
1 polymer ?
#
loop_
_entity_poly.entity_id
_entity_poly.type
_entity_poly.pdbx_seq_one_letter_code
_entity_poly.pdbx_strand_id
1 'polypeptide(L)'
;MSSSPRRVYNSDKLILVPNVHTRAELIQKEIDELKKNTFLQRQEDAINNLFKDVRDATNSKVSSMQELAELVIRRPKTDRAVYAILQASPYSYLWTEMRQGFPVWYSREVFEQTFPPELRVPEAQRQYDATLEAVHRHQHNSSVFRDAYERRPLSTLRWLMELEQSAREQFTVQLMNLDLWRREDR
;
A
#
# COMPACT_ATOMS: atom_id res chain seq x y z
N MET A 1 -41.14 -30.14 22.03
CA MET A 1 -40.03 -29.53 22.81
C MET A 1 -38.73 -30.08 22.26
N SER A 2 -37.86 -29.18 21.80
CA SER A 2 -36.60 -29.45 21.12
C SER A 2 -35.52 -29.87 22.12
N SER A 3 -34.80 -30.96 21.84
CA SER A 3 -33.50 -31.26 22.46
C SER A 3 -32.46 -31.37 21.35
N SER A 4 -31.70 -30.29 21.19
CA SER A 4 -30.61 -30.16 20.22
C SER A 4 -29.58 -31.29 20.36
N PRO A 5 -29.04 -31.82 19.26
CA PRO A 5 -27.93 -32.78 19.32
C PRO A 5 -26.67 -32.06 19.79
N ARG A 6 -26.17 -32.43 20.99
CA ARG A 6 -24.83 -32.06 21.45
C ARG A 6 -23.81 -32.71 20.51
N ARG A 7 -23.23 -31.93 19.60
CA ARG A 7 -22.01 -32.32 18.90
C ARG A 7 -20.88 -32.42 19.93
N VAL A 8 -20.51 -33.64 20.30
CA VAL A 8 -19.24 -33.93 20.98
C VAL A 8 -18.16 -33.83 19.91
N TYR A 9 -17.32 -32.80 19.99
CA TYR A 9 -16.13 -32.68 19.15
C TYR A 9 -15.03 -33.55 19.78
N ASN A 10 -14.73 -34.69 19.15
CA ASN A 10 -13.55 -35.48 19.48
C ASN A 10 -12.30 -34.64 19.19
N SER A 11 -11.36 -34.60 20.14
CA SER A 11 -10.12 -33.79 20.04
C SER A 11 -9.25 -34.19 18.84
N ASP A 12 -9.40 -35.42 18.38
CA ASP A 12 -8.81 -36.03 17.19
C ASP A 12 -9.35 -35.47 15.86
N LYS A 13 -10.38 -34.61 15.88
CA LYS A 13 -10.90 -33.87 14.71
C LYS A 13 -10.58 -32.38 14.70
N LEU A 14 -9.89 -31.88 15.72
CA LEU A 14 -9.32 -30.54 15.68
C LEU A 14 -8.03 -30.60 14.87
N ILE A 15 -8.12 -30.25 13.59
CA ILE A 15 -6.93 -29.88 12.82
C ILE A 15 -6.41 -28.61 13.49
N LEU A 16 -5.37 -28.76 14.31
CA LEU A 16 -4.52 -27.65 14.71
C LEU A 16 -3.99 -27.06 13.41
N VAL A 17 -4.54 -25.92 12.99
CA VAL A 17 -4.00 -25.13 11.87
C VAL A 17 -2.61 -24.72 12.32
N PRO A 18 -1.53 -25.26 11.74
CA PRO A 18 -0.20 -24.85 12.11
C PRO A 18 -0.03 -23.41 11.62
N ASN A 19 0.51 -22.55 12.49
CA ASN A 19 1.27 -21.37 12.08
C ASN A 19 0.51 -20.11 11.59
N VAL A 20 -0.57 -19.72 12.26
CA VAL A 20 -1.00 -18.29 12.19
C VAL A 20 0.01 -17.38 12.92
N HIS A 21 0.70 -17.90 13.96
CA HIS A 21 1.75 -17.16 14.66
C HIS A 21 3.00 -16.94 13.79
N THR A 22 3.41 -17.91 12.99
CA THR A 22 4.64 -17.79 12.19
C THR A 22 4.53 -16.75 11.08
N ARG A 23 3.35 -16.56 10.49
CA ARG A 23 3.15 -15.55 9.46
C ARG A 23 3.11 -14.13 10.03
N ALA A 24 2.46 -13.93 11.18
CA ALA A 24 2.51 -12.66 11.89
C ALA A 24 3.92 -12.36 12.40
N GLU A 25 4.65 -13.35 12.90
CA GLU A 25 6.05 -13.22 13.34
C GLU A 25 7.01 -12.98 12.18
N LEU A 26 6.82 -13.61 11.02
CA LEU A 26 7.61 -13.36 9.81
C LEU A 26 7.34 -11.97 9.24
N ILE A 27 6.07 -11.55 9.16
CA ILE A 27 5.69 -10.19 8.76
C ILE A 27 6.25 -9.18 9.78
N GLN A 28 6.19 -9.47 11.08
CA GLN A 28 6.74 -8.59 12.11
C GLN A 28 8.27 -8.51 12.03
N LYS A 29 8.95 -9.63 11.75
CA LYS A 29 10.41 -9.68 11.59
C LYS A 29 10.86 -9.01 10.29
N GLU A 30 10.11 -9.16 9.20
CA GLU A 30 10.29 -8.40 7.97
C GLU A 30 10.05 -6.91 8.21
N ILE A 31 8.97 -6.52 8.88
CA ILE A 31 8.69 -5.14 9.31
C ILE A 31 9.82 -4.62 10.20
N ASP A 32 10.38 -5.44 11.09
CA ASP A 32 11.46 -5.03 12.00
C ASP A 32 12.83 -4.97 11.31
N GLU A 33 13.08 -5.79 10.29
CA GLU A 33 14.25 -5.66 9.39
C GLU A 33 14.11 -4.48 8.42
N LEU A 34 12.88 -4.20 7.98
CA LEU A 34 12.48 -3.03 7.21
C LEU A 34 12.57 -1.73 8.05
N LYS A 35 12.28 -1.78 9.35
CA LYS A 35 12.52 -0.68 10.32
C LYS A 35 13.99 -0.46 10.62
N LYS A 36 14.85 -1.49 10.56
CA LYS A 36 16.32 -1.32 10.61
C LYS A 36 16.84 -0.59 9.36
N ASN A 37 16.04 -0.58 8.29
CA ASN A 37 16.32 0.14 7.07
C ASN A 37 15.99 1.63 7.30
N THR A 38 17.03 2.45 7.40
CA THR A 38 16.94 3.93 7.47
C THR A 38 15.99 4.53 6.44
N PHE A 39 15.69 3.81 5.37
CA PHE A 39 14.79 4.21 4.31
C PHE A 39 13.30 4.30 4.74
N LEU A 40 12.71 3.24 5.31
CA LEU A 40 11.30 3.27 5.68
C LEU A 40 11.04 4.23 6.82
N GLN A 41 11.98 4.33 7.75
CA GLN A 41 11.92 5.34 8.80
C GLN A 41 12.03 6.76 8.23
N ARG A 42 12.91 7.01 7.25
CA ARG A 42 12.94 8.30 6.51
C ARG A 42 11.62 8.59 5.80
N GLN A 43 10.95 7.58 5.27
CA GLN A 43 9.65 7.74 4.60
C GLN A 43 8.53 8.05 5.61
N GLU A 44 8.46 7.30 6.71
CA GLU A 44 7.52 7.56 7.80
C GLU A 44 7.72 8.96 8.38
N ASP A 45 8.97 9.36 8.63
CA ASP A 45 9.32 10.70 9.10
C ASP A 45 8.90 11.77 8.08
N ALA A 46 9.15 11.55 6.79
CA ALA A 46 8.73 12.46 5.73
C ALA A 46 7.21 12.63 5.66
N ILE A 47 6.46 11.53 5.78
CA ILE A 47 4.98 11.54 5.80
C ILE A 47 4.46 12.25 7.05
N ASN A 48 5.02 11.93 8.20
CA ASN A 48 4.61 12.51 9.48
C ASN A 48 4.89 14.02 9.52
N ASN A 49 6.06 14.44 9.03
CA ASN A 49 6.41 15.85 8.91
C ASN A 49 5.51 16.55 7.88
N LEU A 50 5.24 15.94 6.72
CA LEU A 50 4.30 16.47 5.74
C LEU A 50 2.93 16.76 6.37
N PHE A 51 2.34 15.78 7.07
CA PHE A 51 1.03 15.97 7.68
C PHE A 51 1.07 16.90 8.88
N LYS A 52 2.18 16.97 9.62
CA LYS A 52 2.38 17.98 10.67
C LYS A 52 2.36 19.39 10.07
N ASP A 53 3.18 19.65 9.05
CA ASP A 53 3.28 20.96 8.42
C ASP A 53 1.96 21.38 7.79
N VAL A 54 1.24 20.44 7.16
CA VAL A 54 -0.12 20.70 6.63
C VAL A 54 -1.09 21.07 7.76
N ARG A 55 -1.08 20.35 8.88
CA ARG A 55 -1.95 20.65 10.02
C ARG A 55 -1.64 22.03 10.60
N ASP A 56 -0.37 22.35 10.78
CA ASP A 56 0.09 23.63 11.31
C ASP A 56 -0.29 24.80 10.39
N ALA A 57 -0.11 24.64 9.07
CA ALA A 57 -0.41 25.68 8.09
C ALA A 57 -1.92 25.90 7.84
N THR A 58 -2.75 24.88 8.09
CA THR A 58 -4.18 24.90 7.70
C THR A 58 -5.15 24.82 8.88
N ASN A 59 -4.63 24.62 10.10
CA ASN A 59 -5.41 24.30 11.30
C ASN A 59 -6.40 23.15 11.04
N SER A 60 -5.89 22.05 10.48
CA SER A 60 -6.65 20.86 10.13
C SER A 60 -6.23 19.65 10.97
N LYS A 61 -6.85 18.49 10.70
CA LYS A 61 -6.57 17.22 11.39
C LYS A 61 -6.12 16.12 10.42
N VAL A 62 -5.57 16.49 9.26
CA VAL A 62 -5.16 15.55 8.22
C VAL A 62 -4.09 14.58 8.75
N SER A 63 -4.29 13.31 8.46
CA SER A 63 -3.44 12.17 8.83
C SER A 63 -3.20 11.18 7.70
N SER A 64 -3.82 11.40 6.53
CA SER A 64 -3.63 10.58 5.34
C SER A 64 -3.72 11.42 4.05
N MET A 65 -3.24 10.87 2.94
CA MET A 65 -3.36 11.53 1.62
C MET A 65 -4.83 11.70 1.18
N GLN A 66 -5.70 10.75 1.56
CA GLN A 66 -7.15 10.85 1.33
C GLN A 66 -7.73 12.07 2.04
N GLU A 67 -7.40 12.24 3.33
CA GLU A 67 -7.86 13.39 4.13
C GLU A 67 -7.27 14.71 3.64
N LEU A 68 -6.03 14.68 3.11
CA LEU A 68 -5.40 15.82 2.46
C LEU A 68 -6.17 16.24 1.20
N ALA A 69 -6.58 15.28 0.36
CA ALA A 69 -7.43 15.52 -0.80
C ALA A 69 -8.79 16.09 -0.39
N GLU A 70 -9.44 15.51 0.62
CA GLU A 70 -10.71 16.01 1.16
C GLU A 70 -10.58 17.43 1.71
N LEU A 71 -9.47 17.76 2.38
CA LEU A 71 -9.21 19.09 2.90
C LEU A 71 -9.22 20.13 1.78
N VAL A 72 -8.46 19.90 0.71
CA VAL A 72 -8.36 20.87 -0.39
C VAL A 72 -9.66 20.96 -1.20
N ILE A 73 -10.43 19.87 -1.30
CA ILE A 73 -11.75 19.88 -1.92
C ILE A 73 -12.74 20.72 -1.08
N ARG A 74 -12.80 20.48 0.24
CA ARG A 74 -13.76 21.16 1.14
C ARG A 74 -13.35 22.59 1.47
N ARG A 75 -12.06 22.89 1.51
CA ARG A 75 -11.50 24.21 1.82
C ARG A 75 -10.46 24.64 0.76
N PRO A 76 -10.87 24.92 -0.48
CA PRO A 76 -9.93 25.22 -1.57
C PRO A 76 -8.93 26.35 -1.35
N LYS A 77 -9.22 27.27 -0.41
CA LYS A 77 -8.27 28.31 0.01
C LYS A 77 -6.98 27.77 0.63
N THR A 78 -6.97 26.51 1.08
CA THR A 78 -5.77 25.86 1.64
C THR A 78 -4.86 25.26 0.57
N ASP A 79 -5.34 25.08 -0.68
CA ASP A 79 -4.62 24.38 -1.74
C ASP A 79 -3.21 24.94 -1.97
N ARG A 80 -3.05 26.26 -2.04
CA ARG A 80 -1.74 26.88 -2.25
C ARG A 80 -0.74 26.55 -1.13
N ALA A 81 -1.18 26.56 0.11
CA ALA A 81 -0.32 26.24 1.25
C ALA A 81 0.04 24.75 1.28
N VAL A 82 -0.97 23.88 1.08
CA VAL A 82 -0.78 22.43 1.03
C VAL A 82 0.16 22.03 -0.11
N TYR A 83 -0.04 22.60 -1.30
CA TYR A 83 0.80 22.31 -2.46
C TYR A 83 2.25 22.77 -2.26
N ALA A 84 2.48 23.94 -1.66
CA ALA A 84 3.84 24.40 -1.35
C ALA A 84 4.55 23.45 -0.37
N ILE A 85 3.84 22.93 0.63
CA ILE A 85 4.37 21.95 1.59
C ILE A 85 4.68 20.62 0.89
N LEU A 86 3.80 20.16 -0.01
CA LEU A 86 4.04 18.95 -0.80
C LEU A 86 5.28 19.08 -1.70
N GLN A 87 5.49 20.23 -2.33
CA GLN A 87 6.66 20.48 -3.18
C GLN A 87 7.97 20.52 -2.37
N ALA A 88 7.93 21.04 -1.14
CA ALA A 88 9.09 21.07 -0.25
C ALA A 88 9.36 19.72 0.43
N SER A 89 8.35 18.85 0.51
CA SER A 89 8.46 17.55 1.17
C SER A 89 9.29 16.56 0.34
N PRO A 90 10.17 15.78 0.97
CA PRO A 90 10.89 14.69 0.30
C PRO A 90 9.98 13.50 -0.04
N TYR A 91 8.68 13.55 0.30
CA TYR A 91 7.74 12.45 0.11
C TYR A 91 7.73 11.89 -1.31
N SER A 92 7.60 12.72 -2.36
CA SER A 92 7.53 12.24 -3.76
C SER A 92 8.78 11.48 -4.16
N TYR A 93 9.94 12.02 -3.74
CA TYR A 93 11.25 11.46 -4.04
C TYR A 93 11.42 10.13 -3.31
N LEU A 94 11.16 10.07 -2.00
CA LEU A 94 11.24 8.84 -1.21
C LEU A 94 10.21 7.81 -1.68
N TRP A 95 9.00 8.22 -2.03
CA TRP A 95 8.01 7.31 -2.59
C TRP A 95 8.53 6.66 -3.89
N THR A 96 9.19 7.43 -4.76
CA THR A 96 9.79 6.90 -5.99
C THR A 96 11.00 6.02 -5.71
N GLU A 97 11.92 6.47 -4.85
CA GLU A 97 13.14 5.75 -4.45
C GLU A 97 12.80 4.40 -3.80
N MET A 98 11.76 4.35 -2.96
CA MET A 98 11.26 3.09 -2.38
C MET A 98 10.91 2.10 -3.48
N ARG A 99 10.12 2.56 -4.44
CA ARG A 99 9.56 1.68 -5.47
C ARG A 99 10.63 1.22 -6.44
N GLN A 100 11.65 2.03 -6.68
CA GLN A 100 12.82 1.67 -7.48
C GLN A 100 13.84 0.79 -6.72
N GLY A 101 14.01 1.03 -5.42
CA GLY A 101 14.99 0.39 -4.54
C GLY A 101 14.54 -0.95 -3.96
N PHE A 102 13.24 -1.24 -3.99
CA PHE A 102 12.68 -2.56 -3.71
C PHE A 102 12.15 -3.26 -4.98
N PRO A 103 12.96 -3.41 -6.05
CA PRO A 103 12.55 -4.17 -7.23
C PRO A 103 12.54 -5.67 -6.95
N VAL A 104 13.05 -6.09 -5.80
CA VAL A 104 13.13 -7.47 -5.30
C VAL A 104 11.78 -8.18 -5.24
N TRP A 105 10.66 -7.45 -5.13
CA TRP A 105 9.31 -8.01 -5.27
C TRP A 105 8.95 -8.39 -6.72
N TYR A 106 9.82 -8.10 -7.69
CA TYR A 106 9.64 -8.34 -9.13
C TYR A 106 10.74 -9.21 -9.74
N SER A 107 11.73 -9.64 -8.96
CA SER A 107 12.76 -10.57 -9.44
C SER A 107 12.37 -11.99 -9.09
N ARG A 108 12.16 -12.82 -10.11
CA ARG A 108 11.87 -14.25 -9.95
C ARG A 108 12.94 -14.94 -9.11
N GLU A 109 14.21 -14.62 -9.37
CA GLU A 109 15.34 -15.19 -8.65
C GLU A 109 15.27 -14.87 -7.16
N VAL A 110 14.99 -13.62 -6.80
CA VAL A 110 14.87 -13.22 -5.39
C VAL A 110 13.63 -13.85 -4.76
N PHE A 111 12.52 -13.90 -5.48
CA PHE A 111 11.30 -14.56 -5.02
C PHE A 111 11.53 -16.04 -4.72
N GLU A 112 12.21 -16.76 -5.62
CA GLU A 112 12.55 -18.17 -5.46
C GLU A 112 13.58 -18.44 -4.36
N GLN A 113 14.49 -17.49 -4.10
CA GLN A 113 15.42 -17.52 -2.97
C GLN A 113 14.72 -17.22 -1.63
N THR A 114 13.68 -16.38 -1.66
CA THR A 114 12.95 -15.95 -0.45
C THR A 114 11.94 -17.02 -0.01
N PHE A 115 11.23 -17.61 -0.96
CA PHE A 115 10.14 -18.55 -0.68
C PHE A 115 10.52 -20.00 -1.03
N PRO A 116 10.41 -20.94 -0.07
CA PRO A 116 10.53 -22.37 -0.33
C PRO A 116 9.60 -22.82 -1.47
N PRO A 117 9.99 -23.81 -2.30
CA PRO A 117 9.22 -24.26 -3.47
C PRO A 117 7.72 -24.47 -3.19
N GLU A 118 7.39 -25.07 -2.05
CA GLU A 118 6.02 -25.37 -1.62
C GLU A 118 5.17 -24.12 -1.30
N LEU A 119 5.81 -22.98 -1.04
CA LEU A 119 5.14 -21.70 -0.75
C LEU A 119 5.10 -20.75 -1.96
N ARG A 120 5.85 -21.03 -3.04
CA ARG A 120 5.98 -20.11 -4.19
C ARG A 120 4.64 -19.81 -4.86
N VAL A 121 3.87 -20.83 -5.25
CA VAL A 121 2.57 -20.64 -5.90
C VAL A 121 1.56 -19.89 -5.01
N PRO A 122 1.29 -20.30 -3.75
CA PRO A 122 0.34 -19.58 -2.90
C PRO A 122 0.82 -18.16 -2.53
N GLU A 123 2.13 -17.91 -2.46
CA GLU A 123 2.66 -16.57 -2.24
C GLU A 123 2.51 -15.68 -3.49
N ALA A 124 2.87 -16.19 -4.67
CA ALA A 124 2.73 -15.47 -5.93
C ALA A 124 1.27 -15.08 -6.18
N GLN A 125 0.32 -15.99 -5.90
CA GLN A 125 -1.11 -15.70 -6.01
C GLN A 125 -1.56 -14.61 -5.03
N ARG A 126 -1.10 -14.66 -3.77
CA ARG A 126 -1.43 -13.64 -2.79
C ARG A 126 -0.87 -12.27 -3.16
N GLN A 127 0.38 -12.22 -3.62
CA GLN A 127 0.97 -10.98 -4.10
C GLN A 127 0.24 -10.45 -5.32
N TYR A 128 -0.20 -11.33 -6.22
CA TYR A 128 -1.00 -10.96 -7.39
C TYR A 128 -2.31 -10.29 -6.96
N ASP A 129 -3.06 -10.93 -6.05
CA ASP A 129 -4.35 -10.40 -5.58
C ASP A 129 -4.18 -9.04 -4.87
N ALA A 130 -3.17 -8.91 -4.00
CA ALA A 130 -2.88 -7.65 -3.32
C ALA A 130 -2.46 -6.54 -4.30
N THR A 131 -1.68 -6.89 -5.33
CA THR A 131 -1.25 -5.97 -6.38
C THR A 131 -2.45 -5.53 -7.23
N LEU A 132 -3.37 -6.45 -7.54
CA LEU A 132 -4.58 -6.17 -8.31
C LEU A 132 -5.51 -5.21 -7.55
N GLU A 133 -5.71 -5.46 -6.26
CA GLU A 133 -6.44 -4.54 -5.38
C GLU A 133 -5.79 -3.16 -5.33
N ALA A 134 -4.46 -3.09 -5.29
CA ALA A 134 -3.73 -1.81 -5.32
C ALA A 134 -3.97 -1.06 -6.64
N VAL A 135 -3.87 -1.74 -7.80
CA VAL A 135 -4.17 -1.14 -9.12
C VAL A 135 -5.57 -0.55 -9.16
N HIS A 136 -6.58 -1.32 -8.71
CA HIS A 136 -7.97 -0.84 -8.68
C HIS A 136 -8.16 0.35 -7.75
N ARG A 137 -7.52 0.35 -6.58
CA ARG A 137 -7.56 1.46 -5.63
C ARG A 137 -6.97 2.74 -6.21
N HIS A 138 -5.77 2.65 -6.81
CA HIS A 138 -5.11 3.80 -7.43
C HIS A 138 -5.92 4.34 -8.63
N GLN A 139 -6.53 3.45 -9.42
CA GLN A 139 -7.44 3.84 -10.49
C GLN A 139 -8.69 4.58 -9.94
N HIS A 140 -9.31 4.05 -8.88
CA HIS A 140 -10.46 4.68 -8.24
C HIS A 140 -10.11 6.06 -7.69
N ASN A 141 -9.03 6.18 -6.93
CA ASN A 141 -8.56 7.45 -6.36
C ASN A 141 -8.27 8.48 -7.46
N SER A 142 -7.56 8.09 -8.52
CA SER A 142 -7.28 8.96 -9.66
C SER A 142 -8.57 9.47 -10.32
N SER A 143 -9.61 8.62 -10.45
CA SER A 143 -10.92 9.04 -10.96
C SER A 143 -11.60 10.05 -10.04
N VAL A 144 -11.63 9.79 -8.74
CA VAL A 144 -12.23 10.70 -7.75
C VAL A 144 -11.53 12.07 -7.77
N PHE A 145 -10.21 12.09 -7.82
CA PHE A 145 -9.43 13.33 -7.88
C PHE A 145 -9.63 14.08 -9.20
N ARG A 146 -9.78 13.36 -10.32
CA ARG A 146 -10.08 13.95 -11.63
C ARG A 146 -11.45 14.62 -11.63
N ASP A 147 -12.49 13.94 -11.16
CA ASP A 147 -13.85 14.50 -11.08
C ASP A 147 -13.88 15.77 -10.21
N ALA A 148 -13.11 15.78 -9.11
CA ALA A 148 -12.96 16.94 -8.25
C ALA A 148 -12.16 18.07 -8.95
N TYR A 149 -11.10 17.74 -9.66
CA TYR A 149 -10.26 18.69 -10.40
C TYR A 149 -11.01 19.37 -11.54
N GLU A 150 -11.87 18.64 -12.27
CA GLU A 150 -12.70 19.20 -13.35
C GLU A 150 -13.69 20.24 -12.83
N ARG A 151 -14.21 20.06 -11.62
CA ARG A 151 -15.08 21.05 -10.96
C ARG A 151 -14.29 22.27 -10.47
N ARG A 152 -13.08 22.04 -9.98
CA ARG A 152 -12.19 23.09 -9.52
C ARG A 152 -10.73 22.67 -9.65
N PRO A 153 -9.95 23.31 -10.53
CA PRO A 153 -8.56 22.94 -10.73
C PRO A 153 -7.72 23.35 -9.52
N LEU A 154 -7.32 22.37 -8.72
CA LEU A 154 -6.48 22.53 -7.53
C LEU A 154 -5.11 21.87 -7.78
N SER A 155 -4.03 22.56 -7.43
CA SER A 155 -2.66 22.07 -7.68
C SER A 155 -2.37 20.79 -6.91
N THR A 156 -2.89 20.69 -5.69
CA THR A 156 -2.77 19.48 -4.86
C THR A 156 -3.44 18.28 -5.50
N LEU A 157 -4.65 18.45 -6.08
CA LEU A 157 -5.34 17.35 -6.75
C LEU A 157 -4.61 16.90 -8.02
N ARG A 158 -4.03 17.84 -8.77
CA ARG A 158 -3.17 17.50 -9.91
C ARG A 158 -1.98 16.64 -9.48
N TRP A 159 -1.28 17.08 -8.44
CA TRP A 159 -0.12 16.34 -7.92
C TRP A 159 -0.51 14.94 -7.42
N LEU A 160 -1.64 14.82 -6.71
CA LEU A 160 -2.17 13.52 -6.28
C LEU A 160 -2.52 12.63 -7.47
N MET A 161 -3.15 13.15 -8.53
CA MET A 161 -3.43 12.37 -9.73
C MET A 161 -2.15 11.85 -10.40
N GLU A 162 -1.09 12.66 -10.46
CA GLU A 162 0.22 12.26 -11.00
C GLU A 162 0.85 11.14 -10.15
N LEU A 163 0.77 11.24 -8.83
CA LEU A 163 1.23 10.20 -7.91
C LEU A 163 0.45 8.88 -8.07
N GLU A 164 -0.88 8.95 -8.10
CA GLU A 164 -1.77 7.79 -8.26
C GLU A 164 -1.55 7.09 -9.62
N GLN A 165 -1.32 7.88 -10.69
CA GLN A 165 -0.98 7.34 -12.01
C GLN A 165 0.34 6.59 -12.00
N SER A 166 1.40 7.19 -11.42
CA SER A 166 2.72 6.57 -11.29
C SER A 166 2.65 5.27 -10.48
N ALA A 167 1.88 5.27 -9.37
CA ALA A 167 1.64 4.09 -8.56
C ALA A 167 0.99 2.96 -9.37
N ARG A 168 -0.08 3.29 -10.11
CA ARG A 168 -0.82 2.33 -10.92
C ARG A 168 0.06 1.71 -12.01
N GLU A 169 0.85 2.50 -12.72
CA GLU A 169 1.74 2.01 -13.78
C GLU A 169 2.74 1.00 -13.22
N GLN A 170 3.35 1.29 -12.08
CA GLN A 170 4.28 0.38 -11.43
C GLN A 170 3.61 -0.92 -10.97
N PHE A 171 2.44 -0.84 -10.33
CA PHE A 171 1.70 -2.04 -9.92
C PHE A 171 1.20 -2.87 -11.11
N THR A 172 0.92 -2.23 -12.25
CA THR A 172 0.54 -2.94 -13.48
C THR A 172 1.71 -3.77 -14.01
N VAL A 173 2.93 -3.22 -14.00
CA VAL A 173 4.15 -3.97 -14.36
C VAL A 173 4.36 -5.14 -13.40
N GLN A 174 4.14 -4.94 -12.09
CA GLN A 174 4.19 -6.02 -11.09
C GLN A 174 3.22 -7.16 -11.42
N LEU A 175 1.96 -6.83 -11.74
CA LEU A 175 0.95 -7.83 -12.09
C LEU A 175 1.37 -8.68 -13.29
N MET A 176 1.94 -8.04 -14.31
CA MET A 176 2.40 -8.75 -15.51
C MET A 176 3.48 -9.78 -15.15
N ASN A 177 4.43 -9.43 -14.29
CA ASN A 177 5.49 -10.35 -13.84
C ASN A 177 4.93 -11.50 -12.99
N LEU A 178 4.04 -11.21 -12.04
CA LEU A 178 3.44 -12.24 -11.19
C LEU A 178 2.55 -13.22 -11.99
N ASP A 179 1.85 -12.72 -13.01
CA ASP A 179 1.03 -13.57 -13.87
C ASP A 179 1.88 -14.51 -14.74
N LEU A 180 3.06 -14.07 -15.20
CA LEU A 180 4.02 -14.93 -15.88
C LEU A 180 4.48 -16.08 -14.97
N TRP A 181 4.88 -15.77 -13.73
CA TRP A 181 5.36 -16.79 -12.79
C TRP A 181 4.28 -17.82 -12.45
N ARG A 182 3.04 -17.37 -12.23
CA ARG A 182 1.90 -18.26 -11.94
C ARG A 182 1.61 -19.23 -13.08
N ARG A 183 1.93 -18.88 -14.32
CA ARG A 183 1.69 -19.73 -15.51
C ARG A 183 2.83 -20.71 -15.76
N GLU A 184 4.07 -20.35 -15.42
CA GLU A 184 5.26 -21.18 -15.65
C GLU A 184 5.43 -22.29 -14.59
N ASP A 185 4.83 -22.15 -13.41
CA ASP A 185 4.85 -23.14 -12.32
C ASP A 185 3.63 -24.11 -12.34
N ARG A 186 2.85 -24.15 -13.44
CA ARG A 186 1.70 -25.06 -13.67
C ARG A 186 2.04 -26.15 -14.68
#